data_AF-A0A7Z2VJE4-F1
#
_entry.id   AF-A0A7Z2VJE4-F1
#
_cell.length_a   1.000
_cell.length_b   1.000
_cell.length_c   1.000
_cell.angle_alpha   90.00
_cell.angle_beta   90.00
_cell.angle_gamma   90.00
#
_symmetry.space_group_name_H-M   'P 1'
#
loop_
_entity.id
_entity.type
_entity.pdbx_description
1 polymer ?
#
loop_
_entity_poly.entity_id
_entity_poly.type
_entity_poly.pdbx_seq_one_letter_code
_entity_poly.pdbx_strand_id
1 'polypeptide(L)'
;MTGGILGGILFGIVGSLLCLVLFFGIGFILNMLIKTTWFPLWLFLIIITPLGIWQLWQDDLTVTDNIQSLLVSDMILIVAGAVGAYLSGWAIRALRRGGYKMF
;
A
#
# COMPACT_ATOMS: atom_id res chain seq x y z
N MET A 1 29.56 5.72 8.00
CA MET A 1 28.74 4.49 7.89
C MET A 1 27.42 4.58 8.67
N THR A 2 27.35 5.32 9.80
CA THR A 2 26.11 5.54 10.57
C THR A 2 25.07 6.45 9.88
N GLY A 3 25.50 7.44 9.09
CA GLY A 3 24.60 8.33 8.35
C GLY A 3 23.76 7.66 7.26
N GLY A 4 24.28 6.60 6.62
CA GLY A 4 23.55 5.85 5.59
C GLY A 4 22.42 4.98 6.15
N ILE A 5 22.63 4.40 7.34
CA ILE A 5 21.62 3.57 8.02
C ILE A 5 20.48 4.43 8.54
N LEU A 6 20.78 5.58 9.15
CA LEU A 6 19.78 6.57 9.57
C LEU A 6 18.95 7.08 8.38
N GLY A 7 19.61 7.36 7.24
CA GLY A 7 18.91 7.76 6.02
C GLY A 7 17.97 6.67 5.48
N GLY A 8 18.40 5.41 5.46
CA GLY A 8 17.57 4.28 5.04
C GLY A 8 16.35 4.05 5.94
N ILE A 9 16.53 4.14 7.27
CA ILE A 9 15.42 4.05 8.23
C ILE A 9 14.43 5.21 8.03
N LEU A 10 14.94 6.44 7.84
CA LEU A 10 14.09 7.61 7.61
C LEU A 10 13.28 7.47 6.32
N PHE A 11 13.90 6.99 5.24
CA PHE A 11 13.23 6.71 3.97
C PHE A 11 12.14 5.65 4.12
N GLY A 12 12.41 4.55 4.85
CA GLY A 12 11.41 3.52 5.12
C GLY A 12 10.20 4.03 5.91
N ILE A 13 10.44 4.87 6.93
CA ILE A 13 9.37 5.48 7.73
C ILE A 13 8.56 6.48 6.91
N VAL A 14 9.22 7.43 6.25
CA VAL A 14 8.52 8.47 5.47
C VAL A 14 7.83 7.86 4.26
N GLY A 15 8.48 6.93 3.57
CA GLY A 15 7.93 6.22 2.41
C GLY A 15 6.72 5.36 2.77
N SER A 16 6.76 4.62 3.89
CA SER A 16 5.60 3.86 4.37
C SER A 16 4.43 4.76 4.76
N LEU A 17 4.68 5.89 5.45
CA LEU A 17 3.66 6.88 5.79
C LEU A 17 3.03 7.51 4.54
N LEU A 18 3.84 7.89 3.56
CA LEU A 18 3.37 8.42 2.28
C LEU A 18 2.52 7.39 1.53
N CYS A 19 3.00 6.15 1.40
CA CYS A 19 2.24 5.07 0.78
C CYS A 19 0.90 4.87 1.48
N LEU A 20 0.90 4.80 2.81
CA LEU A 20 -0.31 4.62 3.61
C LEU A 20 -1.33 5.71 3.32
N VAL A 21 -0.92 6.99 3.40
CA VAL A 21 -1.83 8.14 3.20
C VAL A 21 -2.30 8.23 1.74
N LEU A 22 -1.42 7.98 0.78
CA LEU A 22 -1.75 8.05 -0.65
C LEU A 22 -2.77 6.96 -1.03
N PHE A 23 -2.51 5.70 -0.69
CA PHE A 23 -3.42 4.60 -0.99
C PHE A 23 -4.73 4.69 -0.20
N PHE A 24 -4.67 5.19 1.03
CA PHE A 24 -5.87 5.54 1.80
C PHE A 24 -6.71 6.59 1.08
N GLY A 25 -6.10 7.71 0.65
CA GLY A 25 -6.79 8.81 -0.02
C GLY A 25 -7.38 8.41 -1.37
N ILE A 26 -6.61 7.72 -2.22
CA ILE A 26 -7.08 7.22 -3.51
C ILE A 26 -8.22 6.22 -3.30
N GLY A 27 -8.07 5.29 -2.34
CA GLY A 27 -9.12 4.32 -2.05
C GLY A 27 -10.41 4.95 -1.55
N PHE A 28 -10.30 6.02 -0.74
CA PHE A 28 -11.42 6.80 -0.26
C PHE A 28 -12.18 7.49 -1.41
N ILE A 29 -11.46 8.18 -2.30
CA ILE A 29 -12.03 8.86 -3.48
C ILE A 29 -12.67 7.85 -4.43
N LEU A 30 -11.97 6.77 -4.73
CA LEU A 30 -12.43 5.72 -5.63
C LEU A 30 -13.74 5.09 -5.14
N ASN A 31 -13.84 4.85 -3.84
CA ASN A 31 -15.07 4.34 -3.25
C ASN A 31 -16.22 5.35 -3.32
N MET A 32 -15.95 6.66 -3.17
CA MET A 32 -16.98 7.69 -3.33
C MET A 32 -17.53 7.73 -4.76
N LEU A 33 -16.71 7.47 -5.78
CA LEU A 33 -17.14 7.41 -7.18
C LEU A 33 -17.92 6.14 -7.52
N ILE A 34 -17.39 4.96 -7.19
CA ILE A 34 -17.91 3.66 -7.63
C ILE A 34 -18.95 3.06 -6.67
N LYS A 35 -19.17 3.69 -5.50
CA LYS A 35 -20.09 3.24 -4.44
C LYS A 35 -19.84 1.80 -3.94
N THR A 36 -18.71 1.19 -4.25
CA THR A 36 -18.39 -0.20 -3.88
C THR A 36 -17.33 -0.26 -2.77
N THR A 37 -17.73 -0.68 -1.57
CA THR A 37 -16.95 -0.61 -0.31
C THR A 37 -15.58 -1.28 -0.35
N TRP A 38 -15.47 -2.39 -1.07
CA TRP A 38 -14.29 -3.24 -1.07
C TRP A 38 -13.47 -3.14 -2.37
N PHE A 39 -13.94 -2.35 -3.34
CA PHE A 39 -13.27 -2.21 -4.64
C PHE A 39 -11.84 -1.67 -4.52
N PRO A 40 -11.53 -0.65 -3.69
CA PRO A 40 -10.16 -0.17 -3.52
C PRO A 40 -9.20 -1.25 -3.00
N LEU A 41 -9.67 -2.11 -2.10
CA LEU A 41 -8.87 -3.20 -1.55
C LEU A 41 -8.56 -4.27 -2.60
N TRP A 42 -9.60 -4.69 -3.35
CA TRP A 42 -9.43 -5.65 -4.44
C TRP A 42 -8.50 -5.12 -5.54
N LEU A 43 -8.61 -3.84 -5.89
CA LEU A 43 -7.73 -3.19 -6.85
C LEU A 43 -6.27 -3.19 -6.38
N PHE A 44 -6.04 -2.91 -5.09
CA PHE A 44 -4.70 -2.95 -4.51
C PHE A 44 -4.10 -4.36 -4.55
N LEU A 45 -4.88 -5.37 -4.18
CA LEU A 45 -4.41 -6.76 -4.14
C LEU A 45 -4.19 -7.36 -5.54
N ILE A 46 -5.08 -7.08 -6.50
CA ILE A 46 -5.01 -7.68 -7.84
C ILE A 46 -4.04 -6.95 -8.76
N ILE A 47 -3.92 -5.62 -8.65
CA ILE A 47 -3.12 -4.82 -9.58
C ILE A 47 -1.83 -4.34 -8.92
N ILE A 48 -1.94 -3.62 -7.81
CA ILE A 48 -0.76 -2.94 -7.21
C ILE A 48 0.23 -3.95 -6.63
N THR A 49 -0.25 -5.00 -5.97
CA THR A 49 0.61 -6.02 -5.34
C THR A 49 1.48 -6.77 -6.37
N PRO A 50 0.94 -7.40 -7.43
CA PRO A 50 1.77 -8.08 -8.42
C PRO A 50 2.62 -7.13 -9.26
N LEU A 51 2.16 -5.91 -9.55
CA LEU A 51 2.99 -4.91 -10.22
C LEU A 51 4.19 -4.49 -9.37
N GLY A 52 4.00 -4.32 -8.06
CA GLY A 52 5.08 -4.03 -7.11
C GLY A 52 6.10 -5.17 -7.04
N ILE A 53 5.62 -6.42 -7.04
CA ILE A 53 6.49 -7.61 -7.06
C ILE A 53 7.25 -7.71 -8.38
N TRP A 54 6.61 -7.47 -9.53
CA TRP A 54 7.26 -7.55 -10.84
C TRP A 54 8.31 -6.44 -11.02
N GLN A 55 7.98 -5.19 -10.70
CA GLN A 55 8.95 -4.08 -10.79
C GLN A 55 10.25 -4.35 -10.02
N LEU A 56 10.14 -5.13 -8.96
CA LEU A 56 11.20 -5.37 -8.01
C LEU A 56 11.85 -6.75 -8.20
N TRP A 57 11.41 -7.48 -9.22
CA TRP A 57 11.98 -8.74 -9.66
C TRP A 57 13.22 -8.50 -10.51
N GLN A 58 14.37 -8.98 -10.05
CA GLN A 58 15.61 -8.99 -10.82
C GLN A 58 15.82 -10.37 -11.44
N ASP A 59 15.89 -10.45 -12.77
CA ASP A 59 16.03 -11.71 -13.51
C ASP A 59 17.40 -12.41 -13.28
N ASP A 60 18.34 -11.68 -12.70
CA ASP A 60 19.74 -12.07 -12.54
C ASP A 60 20.02 -12.85 -11.23
N LEU A 61 19.03 -12.96 -10.34
CA LEU A 61 19.15 -13.55 -8.99
C LEU A 61 18.34 -14.85 -8.85
N THR A 62 18.83 -15.75 -8.00
CA THR A 62 18.10 -16.96 -7.58
C THR A 62 16.76 -16.55 -6.97
N VAL A 63 15.68 -17.28 -7.27
CA VAL A 63 14.31 -17.01 -6.77
C VAL A 63 14.28 -16.80 -5.24
N THR A 64 15.08 -17.55 -4.50
CA THR A 64 15.23 -17.45 -3.05
C THR A 64 15.93 -16.17 -2.58
N ASP A 65 16.96 -15.70 -3.29
CA ASP A 65 17.71 -14.50 -2.95
C ASP A 65 16.93 -13.23 -3.33
N ASN A 66 16.19 -13.29 -4.43
CA ASN A 66 15.25 -12.24 -4.81
C ASN A 66 14.17 -12.05 -3.75
N ILE A 67 13.56 -13.14 -3.27
CA ILE A 67 12.54 -13.09 -2.21
C ILE A 67 13.10 -12.50 -0.91
N GLN A 68 14.33 -12.88 -0.51
CA GLN A 68 14.96 -12.31 0.69
C GLN A 68 15.32 -10.83 0.54
N SER A 69 15.80 -10.42 -0.63
CA SER A 69 16.09 -9.01 -0.93
C SER A 69 14.82 -8.14 -0.95
N LEU A 70 13.75 -8.67 -1.58
CA LEU A 70 12.40 -8.07 -1.63
C LEU A 70 11.78 -7.88 -0.24
N LEU A 71 12.01 -8.83 0.67
CA LEU A 71 11.39 -8.87 2.00
C LEU A 71 11.91 -7.78 2.95
N VAL A 72 13.16 -7.35 2.83
CA VAL A 72 13.84 -6.60 3.91
C VAL A 72 13.74 -5.08 3.75
N SER A 73 13.69 -4.54 2.54
CA SER A 73 13.62 -3.08 2.32
C SER A 73 12.22 -2.59 1.91
N ASP A 74 11.60 -3.27 0.94
CA ASP A 74 10.53 -2.64 0.17
C ASP A 74 9.15 -3.28 0.43
N MET A 75 9.11 -4.45 1.07
CA MET A 75 7.86 -5.04 1.52
C MET A 75 7.11 -4.13 2.51
N ILE A 76 7.83 -3.31 3.29
CA ILE A 76 7.21 -2.32 4.20
C ILE A 76 6.34 -1.33 3.43
N LEU A 77 6.74 -0.90 2.24
CA LEU A 77 5.97 0.04 1.43
C LEU A 77 4.70 -0.62 0.87
N ILE A 78 4.84 -1.84 0.36
CA ILE A 78 3.71 -2.61 -0.18
C ILE A 78 2.69 -2.90 0.92
N VAL A 79 3.17 -3.33 2.10
CA VAL A 79 2.31 -3.58 3.27
C VAL A 79 1.65 -2.28 3.75
N ALA A 80 2.39 -1.17 3.82
CA ALA A 80 1.82 0.11 4.21
C ALA A 80 0.73 0.58 3.24
N GLY A 81 0.92 0.39 1.94
CA GLY A 81 -0.10 0.65 0.92
C GLY A 81 -1.33 -0.25 1.08
N ALA A 82 -1.13 -1.55 1.36
CA ALA A 82 -2.21 -2.50 1.59
C ALA A 82 -3.04 -2.12 2.81
N VAL A 83 -2.37 -1.73 3.91
CA VAL A 83 -3.02 -1.22 5.12
C VAL A 83 -3.78 0.06 4.82
N GLY A 84 -3.22 0.99 4.04
CA GLY A 84 -3.91 2.21 3.60
C GLY A 84 -5.20 1.92 2.81
N ALA A 85 -5.13 1.01 1.84
CA ALA A 85 -6.29 0.57 1.07
C ALA A 85 -7.36 -0.10 1.96
N TYR A 86 -6.96 -0.96 2.89
CA TYR A 86 -7.87 -1.60 3.87
C TYR A 86 -8.56 -0.57 4.77
N LEU A 87 -7.80 0.38 5.32
CA LEU A 87 -8.32 1.46 6.16
C LEU A 87 -9.33 2.32 5.40
N SER A 88 -9.12 2.56 4.10
CA SER A 88 -10.07 3.32 3.27
C SER A 88 -11.43 2.63 3.19
N GLY A 89 -11.46 1.30 2.96
CA GLY A 89 -12.70 0.52 2.93
C GLY A 89 -13.39 0.48 4.30
N TRP A 90 -12.60 0.36 5.38
CA TRP A 90 -13.13 0.41 6.74
C TRP A 90 -13.74 1.77 7.09
N ALA A 91 -13.05 2.87 6.77
CA ALA A 91 -13.52 4.24 7.00
C ALA A 91 -14.83 4.52 6.26
N ILE A 92 -14.93 4.13 4.99
CA ILE A 92 -16.17 4.20 4.21
C ILE A 92 -17.30 3.43 4.88
N ARG A 93 -17.02 2.21 5.34
CA ARG A 93 -18.04 1.37 6.00
C ARG A 93 -18.53 2.03 7.29
N ALA A 94 -17.64 2.68 8.04
CA ALA A 94 -18.01 3.46 9.21
C ALA A 94 -18.89 4.67 8.83
N LEU A 95 -18.52 5.44 7.81
CA LEU A 95 -19.30 6.58 7.29
C LEU A 95 -20.70 6.16 6.83
N ARG A 96 -20.83 5.02 6.13
CA ARG A 96 -22.13 4.49 5.69
C ARG A 96 -23.04 4.08 6.85
N ARG A 97 -22.48 3.52 7.93
CA ARG A 97 -23.26 3.24 9.15
C ARG A 97 -23.66 4.52 9.87
N GLY A 98 -22.84 5.56 9.79
CA GLY A 98 -23.11 6.88 10.37
C GLY A 98 -24.14 7.70 9.61
N GLY A 99 -24.79 7.17 8.57
CA GLY A 99 -25.80 7.90 7.81
C GLY A 99 -25.24 9.03 6.95
N TYR A 100 -23.90 9.12 6.78
CA TYR A 100 -23.29 10.09 5.90
C TYR A 100 -23.66 9.76 4.46
N LYS A 101 -24.51 10.62 3.88
CA LYS A 101 -24.90 10.56 2.49
C LYS A 101 -23.68 10.95 1.66
N MET A 102 -23.09 9.97 0.98
CA MET A 102 -22.05 10.22 0.00
C MET A 102 -22.75 10.78 -1.25
N PHE A 103 -23.02 12.08 -1.22
CA PHE A 103 -23.89 12.85 -2.12
C PHE A 103 -25.39 12.45 -2.11
#